data_AF-A0A0K1S9M4-F1
#
_entry.id   AF-A0A0K1S9M4-F1
#
_cell.length_a   1.000
_cell.length_b   1.000
_cell.length_c   1.000
_cell.angle_alpha   90.00
_cell.angle_beta   90.00
_cell.angle_gamma   90.00
#
_symmetry.space_group_name_H-M   'P 1'
#
loop_
_entity.id
_entity.type
_entity.pdbx_description
1 polymer ?
#
loop_
_entity_poly.entity_id
_entity_poly.type
_entity_poly.pdbx_seq_one_letter_code
_entity_poly.pdbx_strand_id
1 'polypeptide(L)'
;MSGEIALDTSAAIRFLNGDVGVTKRVLVLPEIILPMGVVGELLFGAENSTRPLQNLPRYLDFIEACTVLPLGKERLFVTCYGSIGGHKSTKSLSGKRLN
;
A
#
# COMPACT_ATOMS: atom_id res chain seq x y z
N MET A 1 -20.99 2.58 -7.95
CA MET A 1 -19.52 2.60 -7.89
C MET A 1 -19.12 1.63 -6.80
N SER A 2 -18.78 0.40 -7.16
CA SER A 2 -18.32 -0.64 -6.22
C SER A 2 -17.04 -0.15 -5.54
N GLY A 3 -16.97 -0.28 -4.21
CA GLY A 3 -15.87 0.20 -3.38
C GLY A 3 -14.60 -0.63 -3.55
N GLU A 4 -13.99 -0.58 -4.72
CA GLU A 4 -12.68 -1.14 -5.01
C GLU A 4 -11.62 -0.36 -4.21
N ILE A 5 -10.98 -1.04 -3.25
CA ILE A 5 -9.94 -0.43 -2.40
C ILE A 5 -8.58 -0.95 -2.87
N ALA A 6 -7.76 -0.02 -3.37
CA ALA A 6 -6.36 -0.31 -3.67
C ALA A 6 -5.53 -0.22 -2.38
N LEU A 7 -4.67 -1.22 -2.16
CA LEU A 7 -3.76 -1.27 -1.02
C LEU A 7 -2.43 -0.61 -1.38
N ASP A 8 -2.01 0.36 -0.58
CA ASP A 8 -0.65 0.92 -0.65
C ASP A 8 0.37 0.02 0.07
N THR A 9 1.65 0.27 -0.17
CA THR A 9 2.75 -0.53 0.39
C THR A 9 2.76 -0.52 1.92
N SER A 10 2.45 0.61 2.55
CA SER A 10 2.49 0.74 4.02
C SER A 10 1.40 -0.11 4.69
N ALA A 11 0.19 -0.10 4.11
CA ALA A 11 -0.93 -0.89 4.58
C ALA A 11 -0.73 -2.38 4.27
N ALA A 12 -0.18 -2.73 3.11
CA ALA A 12 0.16 -4.11 2.76
C ALA A 12 1.23 -4.69 3.71
N ILE A 13 2.30 -3.94 4.00
CA ILE A 13 3.33 -4.38 4.96
C ILE A 13 2.75 -4.55 6.36
N ARG A 14 1.91 -3.62 6.83
CA ARG A 14 1.25 -3.73 8.15
C ARG A 14 0.33 -4.93 8.21
N PHE A 15 -0.43 -5.20 7.15
CA PHE A 15 -1.25 -6.40 7.03
C PHE A 15 -0.39 -7.67 7.13
N LEU A 16 0.67 -7.76 6.35
CA LEU A 16 1.60 -8.89 6.36
C LEU A 16 2.24 -9.05 7.76
N ASN A 17 2.58 -7.96 8.44
CA ASN A 17 3.13 -8.02 9.80
C ASN A 17 2.09 -8.33 10.90
N GLY A 18 0.82 -8.52 10.54
CA GLY A 18 -0.23 -8.90 11.49
C GLY A 18 -0.74 -7.75 12.36
N ASP A 19 -0.64 -6.51 11.89
CA ASP A 19 -1.25 -5.36 12.56
C ASP A 19 -2.77 -5.56 12.64
N VAL A 20 -3.28 -5.83 13.85
CA VAL A 20 -4.68 -6.18 14.10
C VAL A 20 -5.66 -5.14 13.55
N GLY A 21 -5.30 -3.85 13.60
CA GLY A 21 -6.15 -2.78 13.10
C GLY A 21 -6.27 -2.79 11.58
N VAL A 22 -5.19 -3.12 10.89
CA VAL A 22 -5.17 -3.27 9.42
C VAL A 22 -5.81 -4.60 9.00
N THR A 23 -5.45 -5.72 9.65
CA THR A 23 -5.96 -7.06 9.33
C THR A 23 -7.48 -7.11 9.38
N LYS A 24 -8.12 -6.55 10.42
CA LYS A 24 -9.59 -6.50 10.51
C LYS A 24 -10.24 -5.75 9.35
N ARG A 25 -9.58 -4.72 8.81
CA ARG A 25 -10.08 -3.91 7.71
C ARG A 25 -9.86 -4.57 6.36
N VAL A 26 -8.73 -5.26 6.19
CA VAL A 26 -8.37 -5.92 4.93
C VAL A 26 -9.18 -7.20 4.73
N LEU A 27 -9.39 -8.00 5.78
CA LEU A 27 -10.11 -9.27 5.69
C LEU A 27 -11.61 -9.13 5.38
N VAL A 28 -12.20 -7.94 5.54
CA VAL A 28 -13.60 -7.68 5.19
C VAL A 28 -13.77 -7.14 3.77
N LEU A 29 -12.66 -6.89 3.05
CA LEU A 29 -12.72 -6.44 1.67
C LEU A 29 -13.09 -7.62 0.77
N PRO A 30 -14.05 -7.45 -0.15
CA PRO A 30 -14.41 -8.51 -1.09
C PRO A 30 -13.30 -8.78 -2.11
N GLU A 31 -12.49 -7.75 -2.40
CA GLU A 31 -11.38 -7.80 -3.33
C GLU A 31 -10.31 -6.80 -2.89
N ILE A 32 -9.05 -7.18 -3.12
CA ILE A 32 -7.89 -6.33 -2.88
C ILE A 32 -7.22 -6.07 -4.22
N ILE A 33 -7.14 -4.79 -4.61
CA ILE A 33 -6.39 -4.38 -5.79
C ILE A 33 -4.98 -3.99 -5.36
N LEU A 34 -3.98 -4.59 -5.98
CA LEU A 34 -2.57 -4.31 -5.72
C LEU A 34 -1.93 -3.70 -6.97
N PRO A 35 -1.55 -2.41 -6.95
CA PRO A 35 -0.82 -1.80 -8.06
C PRO A 35 0.51 -2.51 -8.30
N MET A 36 0.91 -2.69 -9.56
CA MET A 36 2.18 -3.36 -9.91
C MET A 36 3.41 -2.69 -9.26
N GLY A 37 3.37 -1.37 -9.01
CA GLY A 37 4.43 -0.68 -8.26
C GLY A 37 4.55 -1.19 -6.82
N VAL A 38 3.42 -1.40 -6.14
CA VAL A 38 3.37 -1.95 -4.77
C VAL A 38 3.88 -3.39 -4.74
N VAL A 39 3.55 -4.21 -5.76
CA VAL A 39 4.12 -5.55 -5.91
C VAL A 39 5.65 -5.50 -5.92
N GLY A 40 6.23 -4.59 -6.72
CA GLY A 40 7.68 -4.39 -6.78
C GLY A 40 8.28 -3.99 -5.43
N GLU A 41 7.66 -3.04 -4.74
CA GLU A 41 8.11 -2.60 -3.41
C GLU A 41 8.05 -3.72 -2.36
N LEU A 42 6.99 -4.54 -2.39
CA LEU A 42 6.82 -5.66 -1.48
C LEU A 42 7.88 -6.75 -1.69
N LEU A 43 8.11 -7.15 -2.94
CA LEU A 43 9.13 -8.17 -3.27
C LEU A 43 10.53 -7.65 -2.96
N PHE A 44 10.84 -6.41 -3.35
CA PHE A 44 12.12 -5.79 -3.01
C PHE A 44 12.34 -5.75 -1.49
N GLY A 45 11.32 -5.35 -0.72
CA GLY A 45 11.39 -5.34 0.74
C GLY A 45 11.56 -6.73 1.35
N ALA A 46 10.94 -7.76 0.78
CA ALA A 46 11.07 -9.14 1.24
C ALA A 46 12.48 -9.71 0.99
N GLU A 47 13.01 -9.53 -0.23
CA GLU A 47 14.36 -9.97 -0.62
C GLU A 47 15.45 -9.32 0.21
N ASN A 48 15.31 -8.02 0.50
CA ASN A 48 16.31 -7.23 1.25
C ASN A 48 16.06 -7.23 2.76
N SER A 49 15.11 -8.02 3.26
CA SER A 49 14.84 -8.12 4.69
C SER A 49 15.89 -8.97 5.42
N THR A 50 15.89 -8.92 6.76
CA THR A 50 16.72 -9.81 7.59
C THR A 50 16.28 -11.28 7.55
N ARG A 51 15.10 -11.58 6.96
CA ARG A 51 14.48 -12.92 6.95
C ARG A 51 13.85 -13.23 5.58
N PRO A 52 14.62 -13.22 4.48
CA PRO A 52 14.08 -13.34 3.13
C PRO A 52 13.41 -14.69 2.89
N LEU A 53 13.99 -15.80 3.38
CA LEU A 53 13.41 -17.15 3.26
C LEU A 53 12.04 -17.30 3.93
N GLN A 54 11.73 -16.45 4.91
CA GLN A 54 10.44 -16.46 5.62
C GLN A 54 9.46 -15.46 4.97
N ASN A 55 9.97 -14.31 4.53
CA ASN A 55 9.13 -13.24 3.99
C ASN A 55 8.71 -13.49 2.53
N LEU A 56 9.61 -14.00 1.68
CA LEU A 56 9.33 -14.16 0.25
C LEU A 56 8.10 -15.04 -0.02
N PRO A 57 8.00 -16.28 0.50
CA PRO A 57 6.81 -17.11 0.25
C PRO A 57 5.53 -16.42 0.72
N ARG A 58 5.56 -15.83 1.92
CA ARG A 58 4.39 -15.17 2.51
C ARG A 58 3.91 -13.95 1.72
N TYR A 59 4.85 -13.22 1.12
CA TYR A 59 4.53 -12.05 0.31
C TYR A 59 4.00 -12.49 -1.06
N LEU A 60 4.55 -13.56 -1.64
CA LEU A 60 4.05 -14.16 -2.88
C LEU A 60 2.63 -14.70 -2.71
N ASP A 61 2.36 -15.44 -1.63
CA ASP A 61 1.01 -15.95 -1.30
C ASP A 61 -0.01 -14.80 -1.19
N PHE A 62 0.40 -13.68 -0.58
CA PHE A 62 -0.45 -12.50 -0.49
C PHE A 62 -0.69 -11.84 -1.85
N ILE A 63 0.34 -11.71 -2.69
CA ILE A 63 0.23 -11.13 -4.04
C ILE A 63 -0.69 -12.00 -4.91
N GLU A 64 -0.58 -13.33 -4.82
CA GLU A 64 -1.43 -14.28 -5.57
C GLU A 64 -2.90 -14.20 -5.15
N ALA A 65 -3.18 -13.85 -3.89
CA ALA A 65 -4.53 -13.62 -3.40
C ALA A 65 -5.13 -12.25 -3.81
N CYS A 66 -4.35 -11.38 -4.45
CA CYS A 66 -4.78 -10.03 -4.84
C CYS A 66 -4.97 -9.90 -6.35
N THR A 67 -5.84 -8.97 -6.76
CA THR A 67 -5.96 -8.54 -8.16
C THR A 67 -4.83 -7.55 -8.46
N VAL A 68 -3.81 -8.02 -9.18
CA VAL A 68 -2.67 -7.17 -9.56
C VAL A 68 -3.02 -6.31 -10.75
N LEU A 69 -2.85 -4.99 -10.59
CA LEU A 69 -3.15 -4.02 -11.63
C LEU A 69 -1.87 -3.54 -12.33
N PRO A 70 -1.70 -3.79 -13.65
CA PRO A 70 -0.55 -3.33 -14.39
C PRO A 70 -0.54 -1.79 -14.55
N LEU A 71 0.65 -1.21 -14.59
CA LEU A 71 0.84 0.24 -14.81
C LEU A 71 0.57 0.57 -16.28
N GLY A 72 -0.66 0.96 -16.60
CA GLY A 72 -1.02 1.58 -17.88
C GLY A 72 -1.04 3.12 -17.78
N LYS A 73 -0.68 3.83 -18.86
CA LYS A 73 -0.67 5.31 -18.91
C LYS A 73 -1.99 5.95 -18.44
N GLU A 74 -3.12 5.31 -18.75
CA GLU A 74 -4.47 5.78 -18.39
C GLU A 74 -4.83 5.55 -16.90
N ARG A 75 -4.21 4.56 -16.24
CA ARG A 75 -4.61 4.08 -14.90
C ARG A 75 -3.78 4.66 -13.75
N LEU A 76 -2.71 5.40 -14.06
CA LEU A 76 -1.91 6.12 -13.07
C LEU A 76 -2.75 7.17 -12.29
N PHE A 77 -3.80 7.70 -12.93
CA PHE A 77 -4.66 8.73 -12.35
C PHE A 77 -5.66 8.21 -11.30
N VAL A 78 -6.00 6.91 -11.32
CA VAL A 78 -7.04 6.38 -10.42
C VAL A 78 -6.47 6.05 -9.02
N THR A 79 -5.20 5.66 -8.93
CA THR A 79 -4.60 5.25 -7.65
C THR A 79 -3.94 6.42 -6.90
N CYS A 80 -3.52 7.47 -7.61
CA CYS A 80 -2.92 8.65 -7.00
C CYS A 80 -4.02 9.68 -6.69
N TYR A 81 -4.18 10.05 -5.43
CA TYR A 81 -5.03 11.16 -4.90
C TYR A 81 -6.48 10.87 -4.47
N GLY A 82 -6.99 9.64 -4.56
CA GLY A 82 -8.39 9.37 -4.23
C GLY A 82 -8.80 9.31 -2.74
N SER A 83 -7.90 9.02 -1.78
CA SER A 83 -8.40 8.61 -0.43
C SER A 83 -7.57 8.93 0.82
N ILE A 84 -6.49 9.73 0.79
CA ILE A 84 -5.76 10.05 2.05
C ILE A 84 -5.33 11.53 2.16
N GLY A 85 -6.15 12.44 1.66
CA GLY A 85 -6.17 13.86 2.07
C GLY A 85 -6.87 14.08 3.42
N GLY A 86 -6.80 13.13 4.36
CA GLY A 86 -7.66 13.13 5.55
C GLY A 86 -6.97 12.70 6.84
N HIS A 87 -5.73 13.14 7.09
CA HIS A 87 -5.15 13.40 8.43
C HIS A 87 -3.61 13.49 8.34
N LYS A 88 -3.06 14.64 7.93
CA LYS A 88 -1.77 15.09 8.46
C LYS A 88 -1.83 16.59 8.76
N SER A 89 -1.72 16.85 10.05
CA SER A 89 -1.65 18.13 10.75
C SER A 89 -0.95 19.25 9.96
N THR A 90 -1.66 20.35 9.77
CA THR A 90 -1.14 21.63 9.29
C THR A 90 -0.12 22.17 10.30
N LYS A 91 1.17 21.93 10.10
CA LYS A 91 2.19 22.80 10.68
C LYS A 91 2.32 24.04 9.80
N SER A 92 1.60 25.08 10.22
CA SER A 92 1.83 26.47 9.83
C SER A 92 3.33 26.80 9.99
N LEU A 93 4.02 27.01 8.86
CA LEU A 93 5.29 27.72 8.82
C LEU A 93 4.96 29.20 8.66
N SER A 94 4.68 29.84 9.79
CA SER A 94 4.67 31.29 9.91
C SER A 94 6.10 31.81 9.77
N GLY A 95 6.25 32.86 8.97
CA GLY A 95 7.49 33.25 8.34
C GLY A 95 8.62 33.68 9.27
N LYS A 96 9.84 33.58 8.74
CA LYS A 96 10.93 34.49 9.11
C LYS A 96 11.65 34.94 7.84
N ARG A 97 11.29 36.18 7.50
CA ARG A 97 11.92 37.21 6.68
C ARG A 97 13.39 36.94 6.33
N LEU A 98 13.67 37.06 5.03
CA LEU A 98 14.99 37.39 4.49
C LEU A 98 15.57 38.60 5.23
N ASN A 99 16.83 38.48 5.64
CA ASN A 99 17.75 39.60 5.73
C ASN A 99 19.12 39.10 5.27
#